data_AF-A0A9X2FNJ2-F1
#
_entry.id   AF-A0A9X2FNJ2-F1
#
_cell.length_a   1.000
_cell.length_b   1.000
_cell.length_c   1.000
_cell.angle_alpha   90.00
_cell.angle_beta   90.00
_cell.angle_gamma   90.00
#
_symmetry.space_group_name_H-M   'P 1'
#
loop_
_entity.id
_entity.type
_entity.pdbx_description
1 polymer ?
#
loop_
_entity_poly.entity_id
_entity_poly.type
_entity_poly.pdbx_seq_one_letter_code
_entity_poly.pdbx_strand_id
1 'polypeptide(L)'
;MLDLTGHTVPAKRHITQAHAPAVTGPTLADLHAHVAARTDLSDTTRSRYLTAIDNVSKRLNTPLEMIPADLTLVMDRFPLTGFDPAPWSSDAAYLLFRRRLQAALREFLGVHAERARLRAMKDDWTQLCAAIKPLTEGRVGQGVQWHPMKLSALRTFALVARAYGWQPRDLGLPEAQRLDADFSGNKREANRRSLARLDELRQFPELLAWLPPQPIGFTAGARVPQLQALEPQWEAQVERWIAAVTQTGWDPVEQSFTDEHKGHAHVMRSAFRTALRIARDLGRLAPGTQDLQPLLADDEALCAIAGEMFARRQQLRRDGHLEPRSARKYLMALNQVRGHLGIDTSLLEQVLANNAVARAGRKADKRMTPKNRAFCEMLVDKAPMRRRFLSSFQVLRREAEILLARAAQEERALSGHERARVRLLGASAGFAAIEIGGAPIRVDNAMQLTCIGDDAQIRIPQTGKKPIKVMIPAELTKNKAEIAFPIRANVHGYHDTIQWYVSVIRPLFPHAATSPYLFPAVTVPGAPLNSDYFGAEFAGLMRTVVNLPMTPHQMRHGQTSLLLDKYPNEIEVIAKRIDDRPGTLRQYYGWLSALKLVERGQDLLVGLMHD
;
A
#
# COMPACT_ATOMS: atom_id res chain seq x y z
N MET A 1 0.44 24.75 -22.15
CA MET A 1 1.03 25.26 -20.90
C MET A 1 2.13 24.29 -20.50
N LEU A 2 3.39 24.74 -20.45
CA LEU A 2 4.52 23.88 -20.08
C LEU A 2 4.30 23.40 -18.64
N ASP A 3 4.19 22.09 -18.48
CA ASP A 3 3.91 21.48 -17.20
C ASP A 3 5.16 21.53 -16.31
N LEU A 4 5.21 22.51 -15.43
CA LEU A 4 6.31 22.71 -14.50
C LEU A 4 6.38 21.66 -13.38
N THR A 5 5.46 20.70 -13.40
CA THR A 5 5.09 19.92 -12.21
C THR A 5 4.96 18.42 -12.45
N GLY A 6 4.80 17.94 -13.68
CA GLY A 6 4.72 16.53 -14.06
C GLY A 6 3.32 15.95 -14.32
N HIS A 7 2.28 16.76 -14.54
CA HIS A 7 0.95 16.30 -14.95
C HIS A 7 0.28 17.16 -16.04
N THR A 8 -0.45 16.50 -16.95
CA THR A 8 -1.54 17.09 -17.75
C THR A 8 -2.89 16.49 -17.37
N VAL A 9 -3.95 17.28 -17.55
CA VAL A 9 -5.37 16.89 -17.48
C VAL A 9 -5.66 15.79 -18.52
N PRO A 10 -6.37 14.70 -18.18
CA PRO A 10 -6.76 13.71 -19.18
C PRO A 10 -7.94 14.24 -20.00
N ALA A 11 -7.77 14.34 -21.32
CA ALA A 11 -8.92 14.33 -22.21
C ALA A 11 -9.56 12.93 -22.15
N LYS A 12 -10.88 12.87 -21.90
CA LYS A 12 -11.66 11.63 -21.97
C LYS A 12 -11.50 11.02 -23.37
N ARG A 13 -10.83 9.88 -23.47
CA ARG A 13 -10.83 9.06 -24.69
C ARG A 13 -11.58 7.76 -24.42
N HIS A 14 -12.65 7.56 -25.18
CA HIS A 14 -13.29 6.27 -25.34
C HIS A 14 -12.31 5.31 -26.02
N ILE A 15 -12.14 4.12 -25.45
CA ILE A 15 -11.29 3.07 -26.02
C ILE A 15 -12.18 2.14 -26.85
N THR A 16 -12.07 2.24 -28.17
CA THR A 16 -12.34 1.15 -29.10
C THR A 16 -11.03 0.45 -29.44
N GLN A 17 -11.08 -0.87 -29.63
CA GLN A 17 -9.90 -1.71 -29.92
C GLN A 17 -9.40 -1.56 -31.36
N ALA A 18 -8.08 -1.75 -31.49
CA ALA A 18 -7.30 -2.14 -32.67
C ALA A 18 -6.97 -1.07 -33.74
N HIS A 19 -5.99 -0.23 -33.41
CA HIS A 19 -4.77 0.05 -34.20
C HIS A 19 -3.83 0.87 -33.29
N ALA A 20 -2.52 0.59 -33.28
CA ALA A 20 -1.56 1.32 -32.45
C ALA A 20 -1.63 2.82 -32.83
N PRO A 21 -2.03 3.73 -31.92
CA PRO A 21 -2.13 5.13 -32.27
C PRO A 21 -0.73 5.67 -32.52
N ALA A 22 -0.57 6.44 -33.61
CA ALA A 22 0.63 7.23 -33.83
C ALA A 22 0.88 8.10 -32.58
N VAL A 23 2.10 8.06 -32.05
CA VAL A 23 2.48 8.93 -30.92
C VAL A 23 2.48 10.37 -31.42
N THR A 24 1.50 11.17 -31.01
CA THR A 24 1.43 12.60 -31.33
C THR A 24 2.24 13.39 -30.29
N GLY A 25 3.47 13.78 -30.61
CA GLY A 25 4.34 14.57 -29.73
C GLY A 25 5.76 14.02 -29.61
N PRO A 26 6.64 14.67 -28.81
CA PRO A 26 8.01 14.21 -28.63
C PRO A 26 8.07 12.84 -27.95
N THR A 27 9.02 12.02 -28.38
CA THR A 27 9.21 10.63 -27.97
C THR A 27 10.45 10.48 -27.11
N LEU A 28 10.63 9.31 -26.47
CA LEU A 28 11.88 9.02 -25.77
C LEU A 28 13.07 8.90 -26.73
N ALA A 29 12.85 8.63 -28.02
CA ALA A 29 13.91 8.68 -29.02
C ALA A 29 14.42 10.13 -29.20
N ASP A 30 13.51 11.11 -29.24
CA ASP A 30 13.86 12.53 -29.31
C ASP A 30 14.59 12.99 -28.03
N LEU A 31 14.13 12.54 -26.86
CA LEU A 31 14.83 12.78 -25.58
C LEU A 31 16.25 12.18 -25.61
N HIS A 32 16.39 10.95 -26.12
CA HIS A 32 17.67 10.28 -26.20
C HIS A 32 18.64 11.05 -27.12
N ALA A 33 18.19 11.42 -28.33
CA ALA A 33 18.97 12.23 -29.27
C ALA A 33 19.36 13.59 -28.66
N HIS A 34 18.44 14.26 -27.98
CA HIS A 34 18.69 15.51 -27.29
C HIS A 34 19.79 15.36 -26.21
N VAL A 35 19.69 14.35 -25.34
CA VAL A 35 20.71 14.11 -24.30
C VAL A 35 22.07 13.75 -24.92
N ALA A 36 22.10 13.01 -26.03
CA ALA A 36 23.35 12.65 -26.71
C ALA A 36 24.08 13.89 -27.27
N ALA A 37 23.32 14.85 -27.81
CA ALA A 37 23.83 16.09 -28.39
C ALA A 37 24.28 17.13 -27.35
N ARG A 38 23.93 16.98 -26.07
CA ARG A 38 24.29 17.93 -25.01
C ARG A 38 25.78 17.95 -24.71
N THR A 39 26.42 19.10 -24.94
CA THR A 39 27.85 19.33 -24.67
C THR A 39 28.13 19.87 -23.26
N ASP A 40 27.11 20.34 -22.55
CA ASP A 40 27.20 20.88 -21.20
C ASP A 40 27.28 19.78 -20.11
N LEU A 41 27.05 18.53 -20.48
CA LEU A 41 27.15 17.37 -19.60
C LEU A 41 28.51 16.68 -19.72
N SER A 42 29.10 16.30 -18.57
CA SER A 42 30.22 15.37 -18.56
C SER A 42 29.82 14.02 -19.18
N ASP A 43 30.77 13.34 -19.82
CA ASP A 43 30.53 12.08 -20.53
C ASP A 43 29.89 11.03 -19.63
N THR A 44 30.32 10.98 -18.37
CA THR A 44 29.77 10.07 -17.36
C THR A 44 28.29 10.37 -17.07
N THR A 45 27.92 11.66 -16.95
CA THR A 45 26.53 12.05 -16.67
C THR A 45 25.64 11.78 -17.87
N ARG A 46 26.12 12.13 -19.07
CA ARG A 46 25.46 11.86 -20.34
C ARG A 46 25.16 10.37 -20.51
N SER A 47 26.18 9.52 -20.38
CA SER A 47 26.04 8.06 -20.43
C SER A 47 25.01 7.52 -19.43
N ARG A 48 25.01 8.05 -18.20
CA ARG A 48 24.04 7.65 -17.15
C ARG A 48 22.60 8.02 -17.48
N TYR A 49 22.36 9.14 -18.17
CA TYR A 49 21.03 9.53 -18.63
C TYR A 49 20.58 8.69 -19.81
N LEU A 50 21.42 8.51 -20.83
CA LEU A 50 21.12 7.64 -21.98
C LEU A 50 20.78 6.22 -21.53
N THR A 51 21.61 5.64 -20.65
CA THR A 51 21.35 4.32 -20.05
C THR A 51 20.01 4.26 -19.31
N ALA A 52 19.61 5.35 -18.62
CA ALA A 52 18.31 5.38 -17.95
C ALA A 52 17.16 5.41 -18.96
N ILE A 53 17.30 6.11 -20.08
CA ILE A 53 16.30 6.16 -21.15
C ILE A 53 16.18 4.79 -21.83
N ASP A 54 17.29 4.14 -22.18
CA ASP A 54 17.31 2.81 -22.79
C ASP A 54 16.66 1.75 -21.91
N ASN A 55 16.86 1.86 -20.60
CA ASN A 55 16.22 0.96 -19.65
C ASN A 55 14.69 1.07 -19.69
N VAL A 56 14.11 2.21 -20.06
CA VAL A 56 12.65 2.32 -20.22
C VAL A 56 12.17 1.43 -21.35
N SER A 57 12.81 1.50 -22.53
CA SER A 57 12.45 0.66 -23.69
C SER A 57 12.52 -0.83 -23.34
N LYS A 58 13.61 -1.26 -22.70
CA LYS A 58 13.81 -2.64 -22.26
C LYS A 58 12.74 -3.12 -21.27
N ARG A 59 12.27 -2.23 -20.37
CA ARG A 59 11.29 -2.58 -19.32
C ARG A 59 9.85 -2.57 -19.83
N LEU A 60 9.54 -1.69 -20.77
CA LEU A 60 8.23 -1.65 -21.41
C LEU A 60 8.13 -2.62 -22.59
N ASN A 61 9.25 -3.21 -23.02
CA ASN A 61 9.36 -4.01 -24.22
C ASN A 61 8.76 -3.26 -25.42
N THR A 62 9.16 -1.99 -25.59
CA THR A 62 8.61 -1.06 -26.58
C THR A 62 9.74 -0.19 -27.11
N PRO A 63 9.88 0.02 -28.44
CA PRO A 63 10.87 0.93 -29.01
C PRO A 63 10.73 2.37 -28.47
N LEU A 64 11.82 3.13 -28.40
CA LEU A 64 11.82 4.49 -27.83
C LEU A 64 10.93 5.47 -28.62
N GLU A 65 10.81 5.25 -29.92
CA GLU A 65 10.00 6.02 -30.87
C GLU A 65 8.49 5.87 -30.59
N MET A 66 8.11 4.78 -29.93
CA MET A 66 6.72 4.48 -29.58
C MET A 66 6.37 4.88 -28.14
N ILE A 67 7.33 5.44 -27.38
CA ILE A 67 7.12 5.85 -26.00
C ILE A 67 7.09 7.38 -25.93
N PRO A 68 5.97 8.00 -25.54
CA PRO A 68 5.90 9.44 -25.34
C PRO A 68 6.92 9.92 -24.31
N ALA A 69 7.62 11.02 -24.60
CA ALA A 69 8.47 11.70 -23.63
C ALA A 69 7.62 12.63 -22.76
N ASP A 70 6.98 12.07 -21.73
CA ASP A 70 6.19 12.82 -20.76
C ASP A 70 6.58 12.48 -19.31
N LEU A 71 6.24 13.37 -18.38
CA LEU A 71 6.51 13.13 -16.95
C LEU A 71 5.52 12.16 -16.29
N THR A 72 4.34 11.96 -16.89
CA THR A 72 3.33 11.01 -16.40
C THR A 72 3.79 9.56 -16.53
N LEU A 73 4.61 9.25 -17.54
CA LEU A 73 5.29 7.98 -17.76
C LEU A 73 6.04 7.53 -16.51
N VAL A 74 6.81 8.43 -15.91
CA VAL A 74 7.60 8.14 -14.71
C VAL A 74 6.68 7.85 -13.53
N MET A 75 5.54 8.50 -13.43
CA MET A 75 4.61 8.30 -12.31
C MET A 75 3.82 7.01 -12.44
N ASP A 76 3.35 6.72 -13.64
CA ASP A 76 2.45 5.60 -13.92
C ASP A 76 3.21 4.29 -14.08
N ARG A 77 4.37 4.32 -14.76
CA ARG A 77 5.17 3.11 -15.03
C ARG A 77 6.29 2.88 -14.02
N PHE A 78 6.77 3.94 -13.37
CA PHE A 78 7.87 3.87 -12.40
C PHE A 78 7.53 4.59 -11.08
N PRO A 79 6.46 4.16 -10.37
CA PRO A 79 6.02 4.80 -9.13
C PRO A 79 7.07 4.70 -8.01
N LEU A 80 7.04 5.60 -7.03
CA LEU A 80 8.05 5.63 -5.95
C LEU A 80 8.18 4.31 -5.16
N THR A 81 7.09 3.53 -5.08
CA THR A 81 7.04 2.23 -4.41
C THR A 81 7.17 1.05 -5.38
N GLY A 82 7.48 1.31 -6.65
CA GLY A 82 7.52 0.33 -7.74
C GLY A 82 8.82 -0.48 -7.85
N PHE A 83 9.66 -0.48 -6.82
CA PHE A 83 10.88 -1.28 -6.83
C PHE A 83 10.55 -2.77 -7.01
N ASP A 84 11.19 -3.38 -8.00
CA ASP A 84 11.17 -4.82 -8.27
C ASP A 84 12.64 -5.33 -8.24
N PRO A 85 12.95 -6.36 -7.42
CA PRO A 85 14.29 -6.91 -7.32
C PRO A 85 14.76 -7.72 -8.53
N ALA A 86 13.86 -8.09 -9.46
CA ALA A 86 14.26 -8.76 -10.70
C ALA A 86 15.05 -7.83 -11.65
N PRO A 87 14.57 -6.62 -11.95
CA PRO A 87 15.27 -5.62 -12.76
C PRO A 87 16.30 -4.75 -12.01
N TRP A 88 16.19 -4.60 -10.69
CA TRP A 88 17.06 -3.73 -9.90
C TRP A 88 17.61 -4.46 -8.68
N SER A 89 18.87 -4.26 -8.34
CA SER A 89 19.46 -4.93 -7.18
C SER A 89 18.98 -4.37 -5.83
N SER A 90 18.55 -3.10 -5.80
CA SER A 90 18.09 -2.39 -4.60
C SER A 90 17.06 -1.30 -4.90
N ASP A 91 16.30 -0.90 -3.89
CA ASP A 91 15.36 0.23 -3.96
C ASP A 91 16.10 1.53 -4.29
N ALA A 92 17.30 1.72 -3.74
CA ALA A 92 18.15 2.88 -4.02
C ALA A 92 18.57 2.94 -5.51
N ALA A 93 18.90 1.80 -6.12
CA ALA A 93 19.22 1.72 -7.55
C ALA A 93 18.00 2.07 -8.41
N TYR A 94 16.82 1.56 -8.04
CA TYR A 94 15.55 1.91 -8.69
C TYR A 94 15.26 3.41 -8.60
N LEU A 95 15.35 4.01 -7.39
CA LEU A 95 15.14 5.44 -7.20
C LEU A 95 16.17 6.30 -7.92
N LEU A 96 17.41 5.82 -8.06
CA LEU A 96 18.46 6.49 -8.83
C LEU A 96 18.16 6.47 -10.34
N PHE A 97 17.76 5.32 -10.89
CA PHE A 97 17.25 5.22 -12.26
C PHE A 97 16.10 6.21 -12.49
N ARG A 98 15.09 6.17 -11.61
CA ARG A 98 13.91 7.02 -11.68
C ARG A 98 14.28 8.50 -11.66
N ARG A 99 15.21 8.91 -10.78
CA ARG A 99 15.70 10.29 -10.69
C ARG A 99 16.43 10.73 -11.96
N ARG A 100 17.26 9.86 -12.56
CA ARG A 100 17.99 10.17 -13.79
C ARG A 100 17.04 10.37 -14.97
N LEU A 101 16.10 9.45 -15.15
CA LEU A 101 15.05 9.56 -16.17
C LEU A 101 14.24 10.84 -15.98
N GLN A 102 13.78 11.10 -14.75
CA GLN A 102 12.98 12.29 -14.44
C GLN A 102 13.75 13.60 -14.63
N ALA A 103 15.06 13.63 -14.33
CA ALA A 103 15.89 14.80 -14.54
C ALA A 103 16.06 15.11 -16.04
N ALA A 104 16.39 14.09 -16.85
CA ALA A 104 16.53 14.25 -18.30
C ALA A 104 15.22 14.72 -18.94
N LEU A 105 14.08 14.12 -18.57
CA LEU A 105 12.75 14.53 -19.06
C LEU A 105 12.42 15.97 -18.69
N ARG A 106 12.69 16.39 -17.44
CA ARG A 106 12.40 17.78 -17.02
C ARG A 106 13.21 18.79 -17.80
N GLU A 107 14.47 18.48 -18.10
CA GLU A 107 15.28 19.36 -18.91
C GLU A 107 14.75 19.46 -20.34
N PHE A 108 14.55 18.31 -20.98
CA PHE A 108 14.09 18.22 -22.37
C PHE A 108 12.72 18.88 -22.58
N LEU A 109 11.81 18.73 -21.61
CA LEU A 109 10.50 19.37 -21.62
C LEU A 109 10.53 20.84 -21.18
N GLY A 110 11.71 21.45 -21.01
CA GLY A 110 11.85 22.87 -20.67
C GLY A 110 11.40 23.24 -19.25
N VAL A 111 11.16 22.27 -18.37
CA VAL A 111 10.66 22.51 -17.00
C VAL A 111 11.64 23.34 -16.18
N HIS A 112 12.94 23.12 -16.35
CA HIS A 112 13.98 23.88 -15.66
C HIS A 112 14.06 25.32 -16.16
N ALA A 113 14.08 25.51 -17.49
CA ALA A 113 14.09 26.83 -18.11
C ALA A 113 12.87 27.66 -17.72
N GLU A 114 11.67 27.08 -17.78
CA GLU A 114 10.45 27.76 -17.42
C GLU A 114 10.39 28.08 -15.92
N ARG A 115 10.86 27.18 -15.04
CA ARG A 115 10.99 27.51 -13.60
C ARG A 115 11.97 28.65 -13.35
N ALA A 116 13.08 28.72 -14.08
CA ALA A 116 14.04 29.81 -13.98
C ALA A 116 13.41 31.13 -14.44
N ARG A 117 12.69 31.11 -15.58
CA ARG A 117 11.92 32.25 -16.08
C ARG A 117 10.93 32.77 -15.03
N LEU A 118 10.11 31.88 -14.47
CA LEU A 118 9.14 32.25 -13.43
C LEU A 118 9.79 32.78 -12.14
N ARG A 119 10.97 32.29 -11.77
CA ARG A 119 11.72 32.80 -10.61
C ARG A 119 12.29 34.20 -10.86
N ALA A 120 12.72 34.47 -12.09
CA ALA A 120 13.30 35.76 -12.47
C ALA A 120 12.25 36.88 -12.60
N MET A 121 10.95 36.56 -12.65
CA MET A 121 9.88 37.56 -12.71
C MET A 121 9.91 38.49 -11.49
N LYS A 122 9.87 39.79 -11.76
CA LYS A 122 9.69 40.86 -10.78
C LYS A 122 8.26 41.38 -10.91
N ASP A 123 7.39 40.91 -10.02
CA ASP A 123 5.95 41.16 -10.02
C ASP A 123 5.42 41.30 -8.57
N ASP A 124 4.11 41.32 -8.40
CA ASP A 124 3.46 41.50 -7.09
C ASP A 124 3.79 40.37 -6.12
N TRP A 125 4.07 39.14 -6.59
CA TRP A 125 4.58 38.06 -5.75
C TRP A 125 5.95 38.38 -5.16
N THR A 126 6.82 39.03 -5.95
CA THR A 126 8.15 39.45 -5.50
C THR A 126 8.03 40.54 -4.43
N GLN A 127 7.12 41.50 -4.62
CA GLN A 127 6.84 42.55 -3.64
C GLN A 127 6.24 41.99 -2.35
N LEU A 128 5.23 41.12 -2.45
CA LEU A 128 4.63 40.44 -1.30
C LEU A 128 5.68 39.66 -0.49
N CYS A 129 6.52 38.86 -1.16
CA CYS A 129 7.56 38.09 -0.49
C CYS A 129 8.62 38.98 0.18
N ALA A 130 8.90 40.17 -0.36
CA ALA A 130 9.79 41.15 0.24
C ALA A 130 9.14 41.81 1.48
N ALA A 131 7.86 42.16 1.40
CA ALA A 131 7.10 42.74 2.50
C ALA A 131 6.91 41.76 3.68
N ILE A 132 6.81 40.45 3.42
CA ILE A 132 6.73 39.42 4.47
C ILE A 132 8.09 39.17 5.15
N LYS A 133 9.21 39.38 4.44
CA LYS A 133 10.54 38.99 4.92
C LYS A 133 10.87 39.55 6.33
N PRO A 134 10.62 40.84 6.65
CA PRO A 134 10.82 41.37 8.00
C PRO A 134 10.05 40.62 9.10
N LEU A 135 8.84 40.12 8.81
CA LEU A 135 8.03 39.36 9.78
C LEU A 135 8.64 37.99 10.12
N THR A 136 9.54 37.50 9.27
CA THR A 136 10.24 36.21 9.44
C THR A 136 11.60 36.33 10.10
N GLU A 137 12.11 37.55 10.26
CA GLU A 137 13.40 37.82 10.89
C GLU A 137 13.17 38.13 12.37
N GLY A 138 13.75 37.32 13.26
CA GLY A 138 13.69 37.51 14.71
C GLY A 138 15.07 37.85 15.27
N ARG A 139 15.12 38.69 16.32
CA ARG A 139 16.34 38.81 17.15
C ARG A 139 16.48 37.54 18.00
N VAL A 140 17.71 37.12 18.26
CA VAL A 140 17.99 35.97 19.14
C VAL A 140 17.27 36.15 20.49
N GLY A 141 16.37 35.22 20.84
CA GLY A 141 15.59 35.25 22.08
C GLY A 141 14.16 35.82 21.97
N GLN A 142 13.74 36.36 20.82
CA GLN A 142 12.34 36.75 20.57
C GLN A 142 11.72 35.88 19.48
N GLY A 143 10.45 35.49 19.67
CA GLY A 143 9.68 34.74 18.68
C GLY A 143 9.48 35.55 17.39
N VAL A 144 9.55 34.88 16.25
CA VAL A 144 9.21 35.48 14.94
C VAL A 144 7.70 35.71 14.84
N GLN A 145 7.30 36.83 14.23
CA GLN A 145 5.88 37.13 14.00
C GLN A 145 5.27 36.20 12.93
N TRP A 146 6.09 35.69 12.03
CA TRP A 146 5.70 34.68 11.06
C TRP A 146 6.82 33.69 10.74
N HIS A 147 6.51 32.39 10.68
CA HIS A 147 7.54 31.35 10.63
C HIS A 147 8.27 31.30 9.25
N PRO A 148 9.62 31.32 9.18
CA PRO A 148 10.39 31.35 7.92
C PRO A 148 10.05 30.23 6.92
N MET A 149 9.74 29.03 7.41
CA MET A 149 9.32 27.94 6.51
C MET A 149 8.00 28.22 5.78
N LYS A 150 7.10 29.03 6.35
CA LYS A 150 5.87 29.44 5.66
C LYS A 150 6.21 30.35 4.47
N LEU A 151 7.20 31.24 4.61
CA LEU A 151 7.68 32.08 3.51
C LEU A 151 8.34 31.25 2.40
N SER A 152 9.13 30.23 2.76
CA SER A 152 9.71 29.32 1.77
C SER A 152 8.64 28.53 0.99
N ALA A 153 7.59 28.07 1.68
CA ALA A 153 6.44 27.42 1.05
C ALA A 153 5.67 28.40 0.13
N LEU A 154 5.47 29.65 0.57
CA LEU A 154 4.78 30.67 -0.23
C LEU A 154 5.57 31.06 -1.49
N ARG A 155 6.90 31.16 -1.40
CA ARG A 155 7.77 31.36 -2.59
C ARG A 155 7.65 30.22 -3.60
N THR A 156 7.50 28.99 -3.12
CA THR A 156 7.26 27.83 -4.00
C THR A 156 5.89 27.91 -4.65
N PHE A 157 4.87 28.32 -3.88
CA PHE A 157 3.51 28.53 -4.38
C PHE A 157 3.42 29.68 -5.40
N ALA A 158 4.16 30.76 -5.22
CA ALA A 158 4.23 31.87 -6.17
C ALA A 158 4.63 31.38 -7.59
N LEU A 159 5.55 30.41 -7.69
CA LEU A 159 5.90 29.81 -8.99
C LEU A 159 4.73 29.04 -9.60
N VAL A 160 3.88 28.41 -8.78
CA VAL A 160 2.66 27.76 -9.26
C VAL A 160 1.70 28.82 -9.78
N ALA A 161 1.38 29.85 -9.00
CA ALA A 161 0.47 30.92 -9.41
C ALA A 161 0.94 31.65 -10.67
N ARG A 162 2.23 32.01 -10.75
CA ARG A 162 2.83 32.65 -11.95
C ARG A 162 2.74 31.78 -13.20
N ALA A 163 2.77 30.44 -13.06
CA ALA A 163 2.59 29.55 -14.21
C ALA A 163 1.21 29.74 -14.83
N TYR A 164 0.17 29.97 -14.01
CA TYR A 164 -1.20 30.30 -14.43
C TYR A 164 -1.39 31.76 -14.83
N GLY A 165 -0.35 32.60 -14.70
CA GLY A 165 -0.43 34.03 -14.94
C GLY A 165 -1.11 34.82 -13.83
N TRP A 166 -1.30 34.24 -12.64
CA TRP A 166 -2.01 34.90 -11.54
C TRP A 166 -1.05 35.67 -10.62
N GLN A 167 -1.40 36.92 -10.33
CA GLN A 167 -0.79 37.71 -9.25
C GLN A 167 -1.47 37.39 -7.91
N PRO A 168 -0.85 37.73 -6.77
CA PRO A 168 -1.47 37.48 -5.46
C PRO A 168 -2.86 38.08 -5.35
N ARG A 169 -3.08 39.27 -5.92
CA ARG A 169 -4.35 40.00 -5.85
C ARG A 169 -5.46 39.39 -6.72
N ASP A 170 -5.08 38.60 -7.71
CA ASP A 170 -6.00 37.92 -8.64
C ASP A 170 -6.52 36.60 -8.06
N LEU A 171 -5.96 36.11 -6.96
CA LEU A 171 -6.35 34.83 -6.37
C LEU A 171 -7.68 34.96 -5.61
N GLY A 172 -8.76 34.50 -6.23
CA GLY A 172 -10.04 34.27 -5.60
C GLY A 172 -10.35 32.78 -5.40
N LEU A 173 -11.60 32.52 -4.98
CA LEU A 173 -12.12 31.17 -4.82
C LEU A 173 -12.07 30.33 -6.13
N PRO A 174 -12.39 30.87 -7.33
CA PRO A 174 -12.33 30.11 -8.58
C PRO A 174 -10.90 29.62 -8.92
N GLU A 175 -9.89 30.46 -8.74
CA GLU A 175 -8.49 30.13 -8.98
C GLU A 175 -8.01 29.06 -7.99
N ALA A 176 -8.40 29.20 -6.72
CA ALA A 176 -8.11 28.21 -5.69
C ALA A 176 -8.75 26.84 -5.99
N GLN A 177 -10.01 26.81 -6.45
CA GLN A 177 -10.72 25.60 -6.89
C GLN A 177 -10.10 24.96 -8.13
N ARG A 178 -9.51 25.76 -9.02
CA ARG A 178 -8.77 25.26 -10.17
C ARG A 178 -7.43 24.62 -9.77
N LEU A 179 -6.66 25.25 -8.87
CA LEU A 179 -5.41 24.68 -8.32
C LEU A 179 -5.68 23.35 -7.59
N ASP A 180 -6.53 23.44 -6.59
CA ASP A 180 -7.68 22.55 -6.43
C ASP A 180 -7.70 21.25 -7.22
N ALA A 181 -8.25 21.36 -8.44
CA ALA A 181 -8.55 20.36 -9.45
C ALA A 181 -7.34 19.92 -10.32
N ASP A 182 -6.28 20.72 -10.38
CA ASP A 182 -5.10 20.42 -11.19
C ASP A 182 -4.01 19.62 -10.43
N PHE A 183 -3.94 19.74 -9.09
CA PHE A 183 -2.88 19.09 -8.28
C PHE A 183 -3.34 17.94 -7.38
N SER A 184 -2.53 16.89 -7.24
CA SER A 184 -2.81 15.76 -6.34
C SER A 184 -1.73 15.54 -5.27
N GLY A 185 -2.04 14.73 -4.25
CA GLY A 185 -1.10 14.32 -3.20
C GLY A 185 -0.49 15.48 -2.41
N ASN A 186 0.80 15.37 -2.07
CA ASN A 186 1.49 16.37 -1.23
C ASN A 186 1.53 17.78 -1.84
N LYS A 187 1.50 17.91 -3.17
CA LYS A 187 1.51 19.22 -3.83
C LYS A 187 0.18 19.93 -3.70
N ARG A 188 -0.93 19.20 -3.85
CA ARG A 188 -2.27 19.71 -3.57
C ARG A 188 -2.35 20.25 -2.14
N GLU A 189 -1.89 19.45 -1.19
CA GLU A 189 -1.86 19.82 0.22
C GLU A 189 -0.96 21.04 0.47
N ALA A 190 0.21 21.11 -0.17
CA ALA A 190 1.10 22.28 -0.08
C ALA A 190 0.43 23.54 -0.64
N ASN A 191 -0.19 23.46 -1.82
CA ASN A 191 -0.89 24.58 -2.46
C ASN A 191 -2.07 25.05 -1.61
N ARG A 192 -2.87 24.11 -1.08
CA ARG A 192 -3.97 24.40 -0.14
C ARG A 192 -3.48 25.14 1.09
N ARG A 193 -2.39 24.67 1.70
CA ARG A 193 -1.80 25.35 2.86
C ARG A 193 -1.35 26.75 2.50
N SER A 194 -0.71 26.94 1.34
CA SER A 194 -0.27 28.26 0.89
C SER A 194 -1.43 29.23 0.62
N LEU A 195 -2.56 28.75 0.08
CA LEU A 195 -3.79 29.54 -0.04
C LEU A 195 -4.29 30.01 1.34
N ALA A 196 -4.37 29.10 2.31
CA ALA A 196 -4.73 29.47 3.69
C ALA A 196 -3.71 30.42 4.35
N ARG A 197 -2.42 30.36 3.94
CA ARG A 197 -1.41 31.31 4.40
C ARG A 197 -1.61 32.72 3.85
N LEU A 198 -2.15 32.88 2.63
CA LEU A 198 -2.51 34.21 2.13
C LEU A 198 -3.62 34.85 2.97
N ASP A 199 -4.61 34.06 3.39
CA ASP A 199 -5.66 34.52 4.31
C ASP A 199 -5.09 34.84 5.70
N GLU A 200 -4.17 34.03 6.23
CA GLU A 200 -3.48 34.31 7.50
C GLU A 200 -2.72 35.64 7.46
N LEU A 201 -2.06 35.96 6.35
CA LEU A 201 -1.26 37.19 6.21
C LEU A 201 -2.11 38.48 6.29
N ARG A 202 -3.43 38.39 6.16
CA ARG A 202 -4.35 39.53 6.32
C ARG A 202 -4.37 40.11 7.73
N GLN A 203 -3.85 39.38 8.73
CA GLN A 203 -3.68 39.91 10.09
C GLN A 203 -2.63 41.02 10.18
N PHE A 204 -1.82 41.22 9.14
CA PHE A 204 -0.78 42.26 9.03
C PHE A 204 -1.27 43.37 8.08
N PRO A 205 -1.74 44.53 8.59
CA PRO A 205 -2.30 45.59 7.76
C PRO A 205 -1.39 46.08 6.63
N GLU A 206 -0.08 46.10 6.86
CA GLU A 206 0.95 46.50 5.90
C GLU A 206 1.04 45.59 4.66
N LEU A 207 0.50 44.37 4.73
CA LEU A 207 0.48 43.42 3.62
C LEU A 207 -0.79 43.50 2.77
N LEU A 208 -1.85 44.16 3.25
CA LEU A 208 -3.16 44.14 2.59
C LEU A 208 -3.13 44.68 1.16
N ALA A 209 -2.26 45.65 0.86
CA ALA A 209 -2.10 46.20 -0.49
C ALA A 209 -1.64 45.15 -1.53
N TRP A 210 -1.01 44.06 -1.07
CA TRP A 210 -0.44 43.00 -1.89
C TRP A 210 -1.25 41.71 -1.87
N LEU A 211 -2.36 41.66 -1.12
CA LEU A 211 -3.20 40.47 -0.98
C LEU A 211 -4.48 40.60 -1.80
N PRO A 212 -5.22 39.48 -2.05
CA PRO A 212 -6.57 39.55 -2.58
C PRO A 212 -7.44 40.57 -1.81
N PRO A 213 -8.36 41.32 -2.45
CA PRO A 213 -9.20 42.30 -1.75
C PRO A 213 -10.02 41.68 -0.62
N GLN A 214 -10.53 40.46 -0.83
CA GLN A 214 -11.28 39.67 0.14
C GLN A 214 -10.53 38.38 0.50
N PRO A 215 -10.77 37.76 1.68
CA PRO A 215 -10.26 36.43 1.96
C PRO A 215 -10.64 35.43 0.87
N ILE A 216 -9.73 34.54 0.51
CA ILE A 216 -9.96 33.49 -0.48
C ILE A 216 -11.01 32.51 0.04
N GLY A 217 -10.94 32.17 1.34
CA GLY A 217 -11.93 31.30 1.99
C GLY A 217 -11.94 29.88 1.43
N PHE A 218 -10.84 29.44 0.82
CA PHE A 218 -10.79 28.16 0.14
C PHE A 218 -10.78 26.97 1.11
N THR A 219 -11.81 26.14 1.00
CA THR A 219 -11.85 24.81 1.63
C THR A 219 -11.81 23.75 0.55
N ALA A 220 -10.85 22.83 0.65
CA ALA A 220 -10.67 21.79 -0.34
C ALA A 220 -11.80 20.74 -0.26
N GLY A 221 -12.44 20.46 -1.40
CA GLY A 221 -13.41 19.37 -1.52
C GLY A 221 -12.73 17.99 -1.40
N ALA A 222 -13.50 16.95 -1.09
CA ALA A 222 -12.99 15.58 -1.17
C ALA A 222 -12.78 15.18 -2.65
N ARG A 223 -11.57 14.71 -3.00
CA ARG A 223 -11.19 14.36 -4.38
C ARG A 223 -11.32 12.88 -4.74
N VAL A 224 -11.35 12.00 -3.74
CA VAL A 224 -12.00 10.71 -3.95
C VAL A 224 -13.42 11.12 -4.29
N PRO A 225 -13.99 10.76 -5.45
CA PRO A 225 -15.43 10.88 -5.63
C PRO A 225 -15.98 10.29 -4.35
N GLN A 226 -16.61 11.10 -3.50
CA GLN A 226 -17.29 10.56 -2.35
C GLN A 226 -18.29 9.65 -3.00
N LEU A 227 -17.97 8.35 -3.01
CA LEU A 227 -18.83 7.35 -3.56
C LEU A 227 -20.17 7.67 -2.93
N GLN A 228 -21.15 8.06 -3.74
CA GLN A 228 -22.29 8.85 -3.26
C GLN A 228 -22.72 8.29 -1.92
N ALA A 229 -22.73 9.16 -0.92
CA ALA A 229 -23.05 8.74 0.43
C ALA A 229 -24.35 7.94 0.36
N LEU A 230 -24.28 6.70 0.83
CA LEU A 230 -25.47 5.88 0.92
C LEU A 230 -26.32 6.47 2.04
N GLU A 231 -27.63 6.38 1.88
CA GLU A 231 -28.54 6.90 2.89
C GLU A 231 -28.30 6.14 4.20
N PRO A 232 -28.17 6.82 5.36
CA PRO A 232 -27.88 6.15 6.62
C PRO A 232 -28.88 5.04 6.97
N GLN A 233 -30.14 5.20 6.55
CA GLN A 233 -31.20 4.20 6.70
C GLN A 233 -30.90 2.89 5.95
N TRP A 234 -30.29 2.96 4.77
CA TRP A 234 -29.85 1.79 4.01
C TRP A 234 -28.72 1.06 4.72
N GLU A 235 -27.74 1.80 5.23
CA GLU A 235 -26.63 1.19 5.99
C GLU A 235 -27.16 0.50 7.25
N ALA A 236 -28.05 1.16 8.00
CA ALA A 236 -28.64 0.58 9.21
C ALA A 236 -29.46 -0.69 8.92
N GLN A 237 -30.21 -0.73 7.80
CA GLN A 237 -30.94 -1.94 7.40
C GLN A 237 -29.98 -3.08 7.01
N VAL A 238 -28.97 -2.79 6.20
CA VAL A 238 -27.97 -3.77 5.76
C VAL A 238 -27.16 -4.33 6.93
N GLU A 239 -26.73 -3.51 7.89
CA GLU A 239 -25.99 -4.01 9.06
C GLU A 239 -26.82 -4.99 9.89
N ARG A 240 -28.14 -4.77 10.03
CA ARG A 240 -29.03 -5.73 10.71
C ARG A 240 -29.06 -7.09 10.00
N TRP A 241 -29.20 -7.08 8.67
CA TRP A 241 -29.17 -8.32 7.87
C TRP A 241 -27.82 -9.02 7.93
N ILE A 242 -26.72 -8.26 7.84
CA ILE A 242 -25.37 -8.81 7.94
C ILE A 242 -25.14 -9.42 9.32
N ALA A 243 -25.54 -8.74 10.40
CA ALA A 243 -25.44 -9.28 11.74
C ALA A 243 -26.18 -10.63 11.84
N ALA A 244 -27.42 -10.69 11.36
CA ALA A 244 -28.24 -11.90 11.41
C ALA A 244 -27.67 -13.11 10.66
N VAL A 245 -26.83 -12.89 9.63
CA VAL A 245 -26.17 -13.98 8.87
C VAL A 245 -24.72 -14.24 9.27
N THR A 246 -24.12 -13.38 10.10
CA THR A 246 -22.70 -13.50 10.49
C THR A 246 -22.47 -13.67 11.99
N GLN A 247 -23.53 -13.51 12.79
CA GLN A 247 -23.56 -13.76 14.22
C GLN A 247 -24.48 -14.94 14.50
N THR A 248 -23.92 -16.04 14.99
CA THR A 248 -24.66 -17.28 15.31
C THR A 248 -24.35 -17.75 16.72
N GLY A 249 -25.23 -18.61 17.26
CA GLY A 249 -25.06 -19.18 18.59
C GLY A 249 -25.14 -18.13 19.71
N TRP A 250 -26.26 -17.41 19.78
CA TRP A 250 -26.54 -16.49 20.88
C TRP A 250 -26.56 -17.25 22.21
N ASP A 251 -25.70 -16.85 23.14
CA ASP A 251 -25.70 -17.32 24.51
C ASP A 251 -26.52 -16.35 25.37
N PRO A 252 -27.68 -16.76 25.91
CA PRO A 252 -28.51 -15.89 26.74
C PRO A 252 -27.91 -15.60 28.12
N VAL A 253 -26.93 -16.40 28.59
CA VAL A 253 -26.25 -16.21 29.87
C VAL A 253 -25.16 -15.16 29.73
N GLU A 254 -24.27 -15.33 28.75
CA GLU A 254 -23.17 -14.40 28.47
C GLU A 254 -23.63 -13.16 27.67
N GLN A 255 -24.89 -13.13 27.24
CA GLN A 255 -25.49 -12.10 26.39
C GLN A 255 -24.61 -11.74 25.18
N SER A 256 -24.04 -12.77 24.57
CA SER A 256 -23.09 -12.63 23.47
C SER A 256 -23.24 -13.74 22.45
N PHE A 257 -22.78 -13.50 21.22
CA PHE A 257 -22.74 -14.51 20.18
C PHE A 257 -21.45 -15.32 20.28
N THR A 258 -21.57 -16.63 20.33
CA THR A 258 -20.42 -17.56 20.37
C THR A 258 -19.64 -17.56 19.07
N ASP A 259 -20.30 -17.31 17.94
CA ASP A 259 -19.70 -17.22 16.61
C ASP A 259 -19.95 -15.87 15.97
N GLU A 260 -18.92 -15.01 15.96
CA GLU A 260 -18.95 -13.72 15.26
C GLU A 260 -17.93 -13.69 14.10
N HIS A 261 -18.44 -13.77 12.87
CA HIS A 261 -17.59 -13.79 11.66
C HIS A 261 -17.26 -12.38 11.14
N LYS A 262 -16.55 -11.57 11.93
CA LYS A 262 -16.21 -10.15 11.62
C LYS A 262 -15.63 -9.93 10.23
N GLY A 263 -14.72 -10.81 9.80
CA GLY A 263 -14.09 -10.72 8.48
C GLY A 263 -15.08 -10.96 7.33
N HIS A 264 -16.02 -11.87 7.51
CA HIS A 264 -17.09 -12.10 6.54
C HIS A 264 -18.06 -10.92 6.51
N ALA A 265 -18.48 -10.43 7.68
CA ALA A 265 -19.32 -9.23 7.79
C ALA A 265 -18.72 -8.02 7.04
N HIS A 266 -17.41 -7.78 7.17
CA HIS A 266 -16.72 -6.71 6.43
C HIS A 266 -16.81 -6.89 4.90
N VAL A 267 -16.68 -8.11 4.40
CA VAL A 267 -16.85 -8.42 2.97
C VAL A 267 -18.30 -8.18 2.54
N MET A 268 -19.28 -8.59 3.34
CA MET A 268 -20.69 -8.37 3.05
C MET A 268 -21.05 -6.88 3.00
N ARG A 269 -20.55 -6.06 3.93
CA ARG A 269 -20.73 -4.59 3.87
C ARG A 269 -20.19 -4.02 2.58
N SER A 270 -19.00 -4.45 2.17
CA SER A 270 -18.39 -3.99 0.92
C SER A 270 -19.21 -4.44 -0.30
N ALA A 271 -19.78 -5.64 -0.27
CA ALA A 271 -20.68 -6.16 -1.30
C ALA A 271 -21.94 -5.31 -1.43
N PHE A 272 -22.65 -5.08 -0.31
CA PHE A 272 -23.87 -4.27 -0.29
C PHE A 272 -23.63 -2.82 -0.69
N ARG A 273 -22.59 -2.18 -0.15
CA ARG A 273 -22.24 -0.80 -0.56
C ARG A 273 -21.94 -0.70 -2.05
N THR A 274 -21.35 -1.74 -2.64
CA THR A 274 -21.10 -1.78 -4.09
C THR A 274 -22.40 -2.00 -4.87
N ALA A 275 -23.23 -2.95 -4.44
CA ALA A 275 -24.50 -3.28 -5.08
C ALA A 275 -25.49 -2.11 -5.06
N LEU A 276 -25.65 -1.43 -3.92
CA LEU A 276 -26.56 -0.30 -3.77
C LEU A 276 -26.15 0.90 -4.63
N ARG A 277 -24.84 1.15 -4.76
CA ARG A 277 -24.34 2.20 -5.66
C ARG A 277 -24.61 1.86 -7.12
N ILE A 278 -24.35 0.61 -7.52
CA ILE A 278 -24.68 0.15 -8.87
C ILE A 278 -26.19 0.26 -9.12
N ALA A 279 -27.03 -0.17 -8.18
CA ALA A 279 -28.49 -0.07 -8.31
C ALA A 279 -28.95 1.38 -8.51
N ARG A 280 -28.38 2.32 -7.75
CA ARG A 280 -28.64 3.74 -7.89
C ARG A 280 -28.15 4.29 -9.23
N ASP A 281 -26.94 3.94 -9.65
CA ASP A 281 -26.36 4.37 -10.94
C ASP A 281 -27.19 3.86 -12.14
N LEU A 282 -27.80 2.68 -12.00
CA LEU A 282 -28.70 2.09 -12.99
C LEU A 282 -30.15 2.60 -12.91
N GLY A 283 -30.46 3.50 -11.97
CA GLY A 283 -31.83 4.01 -11.75
C GLY A 283 -32.79 2.97 -11.16
N ARG A 284 -32.28 1.86 -10.60
CA ARG A 284 -33.06 0.77 -9.97
C ARG A 284 -33.27 0.98 -8.47
N LEU A 285 -32.65 2.00 -7.89
CA LEU A 285 -32.84 2.40 -6.49
C LEU A 285 -33.04 3.91 -6.41
N ALA A 286 -34.25 4.32 -6.03
CA ALA A 286 -34.61 5.73 -5.89
C ALA A 286 -34.10 6.30 -4.55
N PRO A 287 -33.78 7.60 -4.48
CA PRO A 287 -33.54 8.26 -3.21
C PRO A 287 -34.76 8.18 -2.30
N GLY A 288 -34.55 8.02 -1.00
CA GLY A 288 -35.62 7.97 0.01
C GLY A 288 -36.32 6.62 0.15
N THR A 289 -35.93 5.59 -0.63
CA THR A 289 -36.40 4.22 -0.46
C THR A 289 -36.20 3.75 0.99
N GLN A 290 -37.30 3.45 1.69
CA GLN A 290 -37.26 3.07 3.11
C GLN A 290 -36.86 1.60 3.32
N ASP A 291 -37.22 0.73 2.37
CA ASP A 291 -36.97 -0.71 2.46
C ASP A 291 -36.22 -1.20 1.21
N LEU A 292 -35.06 -1.83 1.44
CA LEU A 292 -34.22 -2.42 0.40
C LEU A 292 -34.63 -3.85 0.03
N GLN A 293 -35.55 -4.49 0.76
CA GLN A 293 -35.97 -5.86 0.48
C GLN A 293 -36.57 -6.04 -0.93
N PRO A 294 -37.40 -5.12 -1.45
CA PRO A 294 -37.89 -5.18 -2.84
C PRO A 294 -36.76 -5.20 -3.87
N LEU A 295 -35.69 -4.42 -3.66
CA LEU A 295 -34.52 -4.46 -4.54
C LEU A 295 -33.86 -5.84 -4.54
N LEU A 296 -33.77 -6.52 -3.39
CA LEU A 296 -33.20 -7.86 -3.27
C LEU A 296 -34.11 -8.97 -3.86
N ALA A 297 -35.41 -8.72 -3.92
CA ALA A 297 -36.39 -9.62 -4.49
C ALA A 297 -36.53 -9.45 -6.02
N ASP A 298 -36.10 -8.33 -6.58
CA ASP A 298 -36.12 -8.06 -8.02
C ASP A 298 -34.96 -8.75 -8.74
N ASP A 299 -35.26 -9.90 -9.35
CA ASP A 299 -34.33 -10.72 -10.12
C ASP A 299 -33.72 -9.98 -11.33
N GLU A 300 -34.49 -9.09 -11.98
CA GLU A 300 -33.99 -8.30 -13.11
C GLU A 300 -32.97 -7.27 -12.62
N ALA A 301 -33.27 -6.57 -11.52
CA ALA A 301 -32.34 -5.65 -10.89
C ALA A 301 -31.06 -6.36 -10.43
N LEU A 302 -31.15 -7.55 -9.83
CA LEU A 302 -29.98 -8.32 -9.39
C LEU A 302 -29.13 -8.81 -10.56
N CYS A 303 -29.75 -9.22 -11.67
CA CYS A 303 -29.04 -9.56 -12.90
C CYS A 303 -28.31 -8.34 -13.48
N ALA A 304 -28.94 -7.18 -13.51
CA ALA A 304 -28.32 -5.94 -13.97
C ALA A 304 -27.13 -5.53 -13.07
N ILE A 305 -27.30 -5.61 -11.74
CA ILE A 305 -26.23 -5.35 -10.77
C ILE A 305 -25.07 -6.32 -10.97
N ALA A 306 -25.34 -7.62 -11.14
CA ALA A 306 -24.32 -8.63 -11.41
C ALA A 306 -23.58 -8.36 -12.73
N GLY A 307 -24.31 -8.00 -13.78
CA GLY A 307 -23.77 -7.62 -15.09
C GLY A 307 -22.79 -6.46 -14.98
N GLU A 308 -23.18 -5.39 -14.28
CA GLU A 308 -22.32 -4.24 -14.03
C GLU A 308 -21.09 -4.62 -13.19
N MET A 309 -21.26 -5.37 -12.08
CA MET A 309 -20.13 -5.85 -11.27
C MET A 309 -19.10 -6.63 -12.11
N PHE A 310 -19.56 -7.43 -13.07
CA PHE A 310 -18.69 -8.16 -13.99
C PHE A 310 -18.05 -7.27 -15.05
N ALA A 311 -18.77 -6.25 -15.55
CA ALA A 311 -18.24 -5.27 -16.50
C ALA A 311 -17.09 -4.45 -15.91
N ARG A 312 -17.14 -4.14 -14.60
CA ARG A 312 -16.09 -3.39 -13.90
C ARG A 312 -14.70 -4.02 -13.96
N ARG A 313 -14.55 -5.30 -14.34
CA ARG A 313 -13.22 -5.91 -14.58
C ARG A 313 -12.39 -5.23 -15.68
N GLN A 314 -13.06 -4.46 -16.55
CA GLN A 314 -12.43 -3.71 -17.65
C GLN A 314 -12.16 -2.25 -17.29
N GLN A 315 -12.59 -1.80 -16.10
CA GLN A 315 -12.39 -0.43 -15.65
C GLN A 315 -10.99 -0.26 -15.03
N LEU A 316 -10.53 0.99 -14.96
CA LEU A 316 -9.33 1.30 -14.19
C LEU A 316 -9.64 1.19 -12.69
N ARG A 317 -8.61 0.92 -11.87
CA ARG A 317 -8.78 0.84 -10.41
C ARG A 317 -9.41 2.07 -9.79
N ARG A 318 -9.07 3.25 -10.29
CA ARG A 318 -9.64 4.53 -9.83
C ARG A 318 -11.13 4.70 -10.16
N ASP A 319 -11.62 3.95 -11.14
CA ASP A 319 -12.98 4.04 -11.67
C ASP A 319 -13.88 2.90 -11.15
N GLY A 320 -13.41 2.12 -10.17
CA GLY A 320 -14.22 1.08 -9.51
C GLY A 320 -13.96 -0.36 -9.95
N HIS A 321 -12.79 -0.65 -10.53
CA HIS A 321 -12.38 -2.01 -10.95
C HIS A 321 -12.73 -3.10 -9.93
N LEU A 322 -13.36 -4.18 -10.41
CA LEU A 322 -13.62 -5.37 -9.62
C LEU A 322 -12.96 -6.61 -10.25
N GLU A 323 -12.11 -7.27 -9.47
CA GLU A 323 -11.58 -8.58 -9.85
C GLU A 323 -12.71 -9.62 -9.92
N PRO A 324 -12.67 -10.57 -10.88
CA PRO A 324 -13.68 -11.62 -11.00
C PRO A 324 -13.94 -12.39 -9.69
N ARG A 325 -12.88 -12.61 -8.89
CA ARG A 325 -12.98 -13.24 -7.56
C ARG A 325 -13.80 -12.39 -6.58
N SER A 326 -13.61 -11.07 -6.58
CA SER A 326 -14.32 -10.15 -5.70
C SER A 326 -15.78 -10.01 -6.09
N ALA A 327 -16.07 -9.80 -7.37
CA ALA A 327 -17.44 -9.74 -7.89
C ALA A 327 -18.23 -11.01 -7.52
N ARG A 328 -17.61 -12.19 -7.72
CA ARG A 328 -18.20 -13.47 -7.29
C ARG A 328 -18.51 -13.50 -5.79
N LYS A 329 -17.57 -13.09 -4.92
CA LYS A 329 -17.76 -13.08 -3.46
C LYS A 329 -18.87 -12.13 -3.04
N TYR A 330 -18.98 -10.98 -3.72
CA TYR A 330 -20.04 -10.02 -3.44
C TYR A 330 -21.42 -10.58 -3.80
N LEU A 331 -21.56 -11.22 -4.95
CA LEU A 331 -22.81 -11.88 -5.32
C LEU A 331 -23.18 -13.03 -4.37
N MET A 332 -22.20 -13.81 -3.88
CA MET A 332 -22.45 -14.81 -2.84
C MET A 332 -22.96 -14.18 -1.54
N ALA A 333 -22.38 -13.04 -1.13
CA ALA A 333 -22.82 -12.33 0.07
C ALA A 333 -24.26 -11.80 -0.07
N LEU A 334 -24.61 -11.22 -1.22
CA LEU A 334 -25.99 -10.81 -1.50
C LEU A 334 -26.94 -12.01 -1.43
N ASN A 335 -26.58 -13.13 -2.06
CA ASN A 335 -27.42 -14.32 -2.09
C ASN A 335 -27.61 -14.96 -0.70
N GLN A 336 -26.60 -14.88 0.16
CA GLN A 336 -26.73 -15.34 1.55
C GLN A 336 -27.77 -14.52 2.34
N VAL A 337 -27.80 -13.20 2.15
CA VAL A 337 -28.84 -12.37 2.77
C VAL A 337 -30.22 -12.63 2.16
N ARG A 338 -30.31 -12.83 0.83
CA ARG A 338 -31.58 -13.24 0.20
C ARG A 338 -32.16 -14.48 0.85
N GLY A 339 -31.34 -15.52 1.04
CA GLY A 339 -31.75 -16.74 1.73
C GLY A 339 -32.22 -16.48 3.17
N HIS A 340 -31.52 -15.63 3.92
CA HIS A 340 -31.94 -15.24 5.28
C HIS A 340 -33.29 -14.50 5.31
N LEU A 341 -33.57 -13.69 4.29
CA LEU A 341 -34.84 -12.97 4.15
C LEU A 341 -35.97 -13.81 3.55
N GLY A 342 -35.74 -15.11 3.28
CA GLY A 342 -36.72 -15.99 2.64
C GLY A 342 -36.97 -15.69 1.16
N ILE A 343 -36.06 -14.96 0.51
CA ILE A 343 -36.11 -14.66 -0.93
C ILE A 343 -35.47 -15.82 -1.71
N ASP A 344 -36.06 -16.20 -2.84
CA ASP A 344 -35.50 -17.25 -3.71
C ASP A 344 -34.06 -16.91 -4.13
N THR A 345 -33.19 -17.91 -4.05
CA THR A 345 -31.76 -17.77 -4.30
C THR A 345 -31.32 -18.37 -5.63
N SER A 346 -32.23 -19.11 -6.30
CA SER A 346 -31.96 -19.92 -7.48
C SER A 346 -31.34 -19.11 -8.63
N LEU A 347 -31.84 -17.90 -8.89
CA LEU A 347 -31.30 -17.04 -9.95
C LEU A 347 -29.81 -16.73 -9.76
N LEU A 348 -29.41 -16.23 -8.59
CA LEU A 348 -28.01 -15.87 -8.35
C LEU A 348 -27.12 -17.12 -8.27
N GLU A 349 -27.65 -18.26 -7.84
CA GLU A 349 -26.94 -19.55 -7.96
C GLU A 349 -26.64 -19.89 -9.42
N GLN A 350 -27.62 -19.74 -10.31
CA GLN A 350 -27.44 -19.93 -11.75
C GLN A 350 -26.44 -18.94 -12.34
N VAL A 351 -26.52 -17.65 -11.99
CA VAL A 351 -25.55 -16.63 -12.42
C VAL A 351 -24.13 -17.03 -11.99
N LEU A 352 -23.96 -17.44 -10.73
CA LEU A 352 -22.67 -17.84 -10.15
C LEU A 352 -22.12 -19.13 -10.78
N ALA A 353 -23.00 -20.05 -11.19
CA ALA A 353 -22.64 -21.32 -11.82
C ALA A 353 -22.27 -21.15 -13.31
N ASN A 354 -23.05 -20.37 -14.05
CA ASN A 354 -23.04 -20.37 -15.52
C ASN A 354 -22.24 -19.21 -16.11
N ASN A 355 -22.22 -18.04 -15.46
CA ASN A 355 -21.53 -16.86 -16.02
C ASN A 355 -20.00 -17.08 -16.12
N ALA A 356 -19.42 -16.74 -17.28
CA ALA A 356 -18.00 -16.94 -17.54
C ALA A 356 -17.08 -16.20 -16.55
N VAL A 357 -17.47 -14.98 -16.11
CA VAL A 357 -16.71 -14.18 -15.14
C VAL A 357 -16.79 -14.80 -13.75
N ALA A 358 -17.97 -15.24 -13.32
CA ALA A 358 -18.13 -15.94 -12.06
C ALA A 358 -17.33 -17.26 -12.02
N ARG A 359 -17.36 -18.05 -13.10
CA ARG A 359 -16.56 -19.27 -13.27
C ARG A 359 -15.05 -18.98 -13.23
N ALA A 360 -14.62 -17.90 -13.88
CA ALA A 360 -13.24 -17.42 -13.80
C ALA A 360 -12.88 -17.02 -12.36
N GLY A 361 -13.76 -16.32 -11.65
CA GLY A 361 -13.63 -15.99 -10.24
C GLY A 361 -13.49 -17.23 -9.34
N ARG A 362 -14.30 -18.29 -9.57
CA ARG A 362 -14.20 -19.57 -8.86
C ARG A 362 -12.86 -20.27 -9.11
N LYS A 363 -12.39 -20.30 -10.36
CA LYS A 363 -11.07 -20.85 -10.70
C LYS A 363 -9.95 -20.04 -10.06
N ALA A 364 -10.07 -18.72 -10.08
CA ALA A 364 -9.11 -17.82 -9.45
C ALA A 364 -9.05 -18.05 -7.95
N ASP A 365 -10.19 -18.14 -7.24
CA ASP A 365 -10.23 -18.36 -5.78
C ASP A 365 -9.50 -19.63 -5.33
N LYS A 366 -9.42 -20.65 -6.19
CA LYS A 366 -8.67 -21.88 -5.93
C LYS A 366 -7.17 -21.80 -6.21
N ARG A 367 -6.64 -20.65 -6.60
CA ARG A 367 -5.25 -20.47 -7.01
C ARG A 367 -4.59 -19.30 -6.28
N MET A 368 -3.27 -19.39 -6.16
CA MET A 368 -2.45 -18.28 -5.67
C MET A 368 -2.57 -17.10 -6.64
N THR A 369 -2.57 -15.88 -6.12
CA THR A 369 -2.58 -14.68 -6.97
C THR A 369 -1.27 -14.61 -7.78
N PRO A 370 -1.28 -14.02 -8.99
CA PRO A 370 -0.06 -13.88 -9.80
C PRO A 370 1.09 -13.19 -9.03
N LYS A 371 0.76 -12.18 -8.22
CA LYS A 371 1.72 -11.47 -7.37
C LYS A 371 2.39 -12.38 -6.34
N ASN A 372 1.60 -13.19 -5.61
CA ASN A 372 2.17 -14.10 -4.61
C ASN A 372 2.95 -15.25 -5.26
N ARG A 373 2.50 -15.74 -6.42
CA ARG A 373 3.21 -16.76 -7.18
C ARG A 373 4.58 -16.25 -7.66
N ALA A 374 4.62 -15.08 -8.29
CA ALA A 374 5.87 -14.47 -8.74
C ALA A 374 6.85 -14.22 -7.58
N PHE A 375 6.34 -13.86 -6.40
CA PHE A 375 7.16 -13.75 -5.19
C PHE A 375 7.75 -15.11 -4.75
N CYS A 376 6.94 -16.18 -4.72
CA CYS A 376 7.40 -17.53 -4.40
C CYS A 376 8.44 -18.03 -5.41
N GLU A 377 8.16 -17.91 -6.71
CA GLU A 377 9.08 -18.27 -7.81
C GLU A 377 10.41 -17.54 -7.65
N MET A 378 10.38 -16.22 -7.42
CA MET A 378 11.58 -15.44 -7.19
C MET A 378 12.43 -15.94 -6.01
N LEU A 379 11.81 -16.35 -4.89
CA LEU A 379 12.56 -16.87 -3.74
C LEU A 379 13.16 -18.25 -4.01
N VAL A 380 12.45 -19.10 -4.76
CA VAL A 380 12.94 -20.41 -5.16
C VAL A 380 14.07 -20.25 -6.18
N ASP A 381 13.89 -19.49 -7.23
CA ASP A 381 14.81 -19.46 -8.36
C ASP A 381 16.07 -18.61 -8.07
N LYS A 382 15.97 -17.60 -7.19
CA LYS A 382 17.05 -16.63 -6.98
C LYS A 382 17.65 -16.74 -5.58
N ALA A 383 18.81 -17.39 -5.49
CA ALA A 383 19.56 -17.52 -4.24
C ALA A 383 19.81 -16.18 -3.48
N PRO A 384 20.10 -15.04 -4.15
CA PRO A 384 20.21 -13.76 -3.44
C PRO A 384 18.91 -13.32 -2.76
N MET A 385 17.74 -13.56 -3.38
CA MET A 385 16.44 -13.22 -2.81
C MET A 385 16.09 -14.13 -1.64
N ARG A 386 16.37 -15.43 -1.79
CA ARG A 386 16.27 -16.41 -0.71
C ARG A 386 17.09 -16.00 0.52
N ARG A 387 18.33 -15.57 0.32
CA ARG A 387 19.19 -15.07 1.41
C ARG A 387 18.58 -13.86 2.10
N ARG A 388 18.16 -12.83 1.33
CA ARG A 388 17.50 -11.62 1.88
C ARG A 388 16.27 -11.96 2.73
N PHE A 389 15.46 -12.91 2.25
CA PHE A 389 14.27 -13.39 2.97
C PHE A 389 14.66 -14.04 4.32
N LEU A 390 15.54 -15.04 4.27
CA LEU A 390 15.94 -15.82 5.44
C LEU A 390 16.74 -15.00 6.47
N SER A 391 17.49 -13.98 6.04
CA SER A 391 18.27 -13.10 6.92
C SER A 391 17.60 -11.77 7.23
N SER A 392 16.33 -11.59 6.85
CA SER A 392 15.61 -10.30 6.95
C SER A 392 15.64 -9.73 8.37
N PHE A 393 15.43 -10.57 9.39
CA PHE A 393 15.49 -10.17 10.79
C PHE A 393 16.86 -9.60 11.21
N GLN A 394 17.96 -10.15 10.70
CA GLN A 394 19.32 -9.69 11.01
C GLN A 394 19.57 -8.31 10.39
N VAL A 395 19.14 -8.10 9.15
CA VAL A 395 19.31 -6.82 8.45
C VAL A 395 18.51 -5.73 9.16
N LEU A 396 17.25 -6.01 9.51
CA LEU A 396 16.40 -5.06 10.23
C LEU A 396 16.97 -4.71 11.61
N ARG A 397 17.45 -5.71 12.36
CA ARG A 397 18.12 -5.52 13.65
C ARG A 397 19.36 -4.65 13.51
N ARG A 398 20.24 -4.96 12.55
CA ARG A 398 21.48 -4.22 12.32
C ARG A 398 21.22 -2.74 12.04
N GLU A 399 20.23 -2.41 11.22
CA GLU A 399 19.88 -1.00 10.95
C GLU A 399 19.36 -0.27 12.21
N ALA A 400 18.64 -0.95 13.09
CA ALA A 400 18.24 -0.37 14.37
C ALA A 400 19.47 -0.14 15.29
N GLU A 401 20.38 -1.12 15.36
CA GLU A 401 21.62 -1.03 16.13
C GLU A 401 22.53 0.10 15.63
N ILE A 402 22.60 0.36 14.31
CA ILE A 402 23.35 1.49 13.75
C ILE A 402 22.81 2.83 14.28
N LEU A 403 21.49 3.01 14.31
CA LEU A 403 20.87 4.24 14.82
C LEU A 403 21.10 4.41 16.33
N LEU A 404 20.99 3.31 17.09
CA LEU A 404 21.27 3.30 18.52
C LEU A 404 22.74 3.63 18.82
N ALA A 405 23.66 2.98 18.12
CA ALA A 405 25.10 3.19 18.26
C ALA A 405 25.50 4.62 17.89
N ARG A 406 24.92 5.18 16.82
CA ARG A 406 25.17 6.57 16.43
C ARG A 406 24.73 7.55 17.52
N ALA A 407 23.53 7.40 18.08
CA ALA A 407 23.06 8.28 19.15
C ALA A 407 23.92 8.16 20.41
N ALA A 408 24.38 6.94 20.75
CA ALA A 408 25.30 6.70 21.85
C ALA A 408 26.68 7.34 21.62
N GLN A 409 27.24 7.21 20.40
CA GLN A 409 28.50 7.87 20.01
C GLN A 409 28.41 9.39 20.05
N GLU A 410 27.26 9.95 19.69
CA GLU A 410 26.96 11.39 19.77
C GLU A 410 26.54 11.83 21.19
N GLU A 411 26.63 10.94 22.20
CA GLU A 411 26.28 11.17 23.61
C GLU A 411 24.90 11.83 23.81
N ARG A 412 23.94 11.46 22.97
CA ARG A 412 22.59 12.06 22.98
C ARG A 412 21.49 11.03 22.99
N ALA A 413 20.31 11.48 23.42
CA ALA A 413 19.09 10.72 23.23
C ALA A 413 18.72 10.62 21.74
N LEU A 414 18.00 9.55 21.40
CA LEU A 414 17.32 9.44 20.11
C LEU A 414 16.32 10.58 19.95
N SER A 415 16.36 11.25 18.80
CA SER A 415 15.29 12.18 18.39
C SER A 415 13.96 11.43 18.26
N GLY A 416 12.84 12.17 18.24
CA GLY A 416 11.51 11.56 18.09
C GLY A 416 11.39 10.72 16.81
N HIS A 417 11.99 11.17 15.71
CA HIS A 417 12.00 10.44 14.44
C HIS A 417 12.86 9.18 14.50
N GLU A 418 14.08 9.26 15.04
CA GLU A 418 14.95 8.09 15.19
C GLU A 418 14.32 7.06 16.13
N ARG A 419 13.70 7.50 17.23
CA ARG A 419 13.01 6.62 18.17
C ARG A 419 11.87 5.87 17.50
N ALA A 420 11.03 6.56 16.72
CA ALA A 420 9.97 5.91 15.96
C ALA A 420 10.54 4.89 14.95
N ARG A 421 11.62 5.25 14.26
CA ARG A 421 12.28 4.38 13.27
C ARG A 421 12.90 3.13 13.92
N VAL A 422 13.62 3.29 15.03
CA VAL A 422 14.25 2.18 15.79
C VAL A 422 13.18 1.23 16.32
N ARG A 423 12.08 1.74 16.87
CA ARG A 423 10.94 0.91 17.32
C ARG A 423 10.39 0.05 16.18
N LEU A 424 10.14 0.64 15.01
CA LEU A 424 9.59 -0.09 13.85
C LEU A 424 10.59 -1.10 13.25
N LEU A 425 11.87 -0.73 13.15
CA LEU A 425 12.93 -1.66 12.70
C LEU A 425 13.04 -2.85 13.65
N GLY A 426 13.11 -2.60 14.95
CA GLY A 426 13.23 -3.65 15.96
C GLY A 426 11.97 -4.51 16.07
N ALA A 427 10.77 -3.92 16.01
CA ALA A 427 9.52 -4.68 15.97
C ALA A 427 9.44 -5.57 14.72
N SER A 428 9.85 -5.06 13.56
CA SER A 428 9.92 -5.83 12.31
C SER A 428 10.96 -6.95 12.38
N ALA A 429 12.11 -6.71 13.01
CA ALA A 429 13.14 -7.71 13.24
C ALA A 429 12.65 -8.82 14.18
N GLY A 430 12.00 -8.46 15.29
CA GLY A 430 11.40 -9.40 16.24
C GLY A 430 10.31 -10.26 15.58
N PHE A 431 9.40 -9.65 14.82
CA PHE A 431 8.39 -10.36 14.03
C PHE A 431 9.03 -11.32 13.03
N ALA A 432 9.97 -10.86 12.21
CA ALA A 432 10.64 -11.71 11.21
C ALA A 432 11.42 -12.86 11.87
N ALA A 433 12.02 -12.64 13.04
CA ALA A 433 12.70 -13.67 13.80
C ALA A 433 11.74 -14.75 14.34
N ILE A 434 10.55 -14.35 14.83
CA ILE A 434 9.49 -15.29 15.24
C ILE A 434 9.03 -16.13 14.04
N GLU A 435 8.75 -15.48 12.92
CA GLU A 435 8.27 -16.14 11.69
C GLU A 435 9.28 -17.16 11.17
N ILE A 436 10.57 -16.78 11.06
CA ILE A 436 11.63 -17.64 10.50
C ILE A 436 12.06 -18.73 11.50
N GLY A 437 12.26 -18.37 12.76
CA GLY A 437 12.77 -19.27 13.79
C GLY A 437 11.72 -20.20 14.41
N GLY A 438 10.45 -19.81 14.35
CA GLY A 438 9.31 -20.54 14.90
C GLY A 438 8.42 -21.11 13.80
N ALA A 439 7.13 -20.80 13.88
CA ALA A 439 6.14 -21.07 12.84
C ALA A 439 5.53 -19.75 12.36
N PRO A 440 5.16 -19.63 11.07
CA PRO A 440 4.51 -18.43 10.58
C PRO A 440 3.11 -18.29 11.18
N ILE A 441 2.90 -17.22 11.94
CA ILE A 441 1.62 -16.86 12.53
C ILE A 441 0.97 -15.72 11.75
N ARG A 442 -0.34 -15.50 11.94
CA ARG A 442 -1.01 -14.36 11.30
C ARG A 442 -0.50 -13.08 11.93
N VAL A 443 -0.38 -12.00 11.15
CA VAL A 443 0.09 -10.70 11.67
C VAL A 443 -0.75 -10.21 12.85
N ASP A 444 -2.07 -10.44 12.81
CA ASP A 444 -2.96 -10.12 13.92
C ASP A 444 -2.62 -10.88 15.19
N ASN A 445 -2.35 -12.17 15.06
CA ASN A 445 -1.91 -13.00 16.19
C ASN A 445 -0.56 -12.51 16.71
N ALA A 446 0.39 -12.19 15.82
CA ALA A 446 1.72 -11.72 16.20
C ALA A 446 1.67 -10.42 16.99
N MET A 447 0.86 -9.45 16.57
CA MET A 447 0.72 -8.17 17.27
C MET A 447 -0.01 -8.32 18.61
N GLN A 448 -0.92 -9.29 18.73
CA GLN A 448 -1.66 -9.58 19.95
C GLN A 448 -0.92 -10.50 20.94
N LEU A 449 0.27 -11.00 20.60
CA LEU A 449 1.05 -11.86 21.51
C LEU A 449 1.29 -11.16 22.85
N THR A 450 0.87 -11.79 23.94
CA THR A 450 1.21 -11.36 25.31
C THR A 450 2.53 -12.00 25.76
N CYS A 451 3.39 -11.25 26.44
CA CYS A 451 4.71 -11.71 26.90
C CYS A 451 4.95 -11.52 28.40
N ILE A 452 3.93 -11.08 29.15
CA ILE A 452 3.95 -10.86 30.59
C ILE A 452 2.71 -11.54 31.18
N GLY A 453 2.82 -12.09 32.39
CA GLY A 453 1.74 -12.79 33.08
C GLY A 453 1.83 -14.31 32.96
N ASP A 454 1.07 -15.01 33.80
CA ASP A 454 1.03 -16.49 33.81
C ASP A 454 0.39 -17.05 32.53
N ASP A 455 -0.51 -16.26 31.94
CA ASP A 455 -1.20 -16.48 30.66
C ASP A 455 -0.41 -15.96 29.44
N ALA A 456 0.85 -15.57 29.62
CA ALA A 456 1.70 -15.09 28.52
C ALA A 456 1.77 -16.11 27.37
N GLN A 457 1.35 -15.67 26.18
CA GLN A 457 1.34 -16.46 24.96
C GLN A 457 2.74 -16.68 24.38
N ILE A 458 3.69 -15.79 24.66
CA ILE A 458 5.10 -16.00 24.36
C ILE A 458 5.95 -15.88 25.63
N ARG A 459 6.59 -16.98 26.01
CA ARG A 459 7.46 -17.06 27.19
C ARG A 459 8.92 -17.00 26.74
N ILE A 460 9.56 -15.88 27.03
CA ILE A 460 10.93 -15.57 26.62
C ILE A 460 11.85 -15.70 27.83
N PRO A 461 12.81 -16.65 27.84
CA PRO A 461 13.75 -16.79 28.94
C PRO A 461 14.58 -15.52 29.14
N GLN A 462 14.69 -15.07 30.39
CA GLN A 462 15.45 -13.86 30.75
C GLN A 462 16.95 -13.98 30.43
N THR A 463 17.50 -15.19 30.56
CA THR A 463 18.91 -15.48 30.26
C THR A 463 19.07 -16.86 29.62
N GLY A 464 20.18 -17.03 28.90
CA GLY A 464 20.60 -18.30 28.32
C GLY A 464 19.87 -18.71 27.04
N LYS A 465 20.08 -19.97 26.65
CA LYS A 465 19.65 -20.54 25.36
C LYS A 465 18.44 -21.47 25.46
N LYS A 466 17.67 -21.36 26.54
CA LYS A 466 16.41 -22.13 26.67
C LYS A 466 15.48 -21.74 25.52
N PRO A 467 14.69 -22.70 24.97
CA PRO A 467 13.74 -22.37 23.91
C PRO A 467 12.72 -21.34 24.37
N ILE A 468 12.44 -20.36 23.50
CA ILE A 468 11.29 -19.47 23.66
C ILE A 468 10.04 -20.28 23.28
N LYS A 469 9.02 -20.26 24.14
CA LYS A 469 7.79 -21.04 23.91
C LYS A 469 6.69 -20.11 23.46
N VAL A 470 6.07 -20.40 22.32
CA VAL A 470 4.86 -19.73 21.84
C VAL A 470 3.68 -20.68 22.00
N MET A 471 2.60 -20.21 22.61
CA MET A 471 1.33 -20.90 22.75
C MET A 471 0.22 -19.86 22.56
N ILE A 472 -0.57 -20.02 21.51
CA ILE A 472 -1.74 -19.19 21.23
C ILE A 472 -2.97 -20.10 21.36
N PRO A 473 -3.84 -19.82 22.34
CA PRO A 473 -5.05 -20.61 22.55
C PRO A 473 -5.97 -20.64 21.33
N ALA A 474 -6.71 -21.74 21.17
CA ALA A 474 -7.57 -22.00 20.02
C ALA A 474 -8.58 -20.88 19.78
N GLU A 475 -9.17 -20.34 20.84
CA GLU A 475 -10.16 -19.28 20.85
C GLU A 475 -9.67 -17.97 20.20
N LEU A 476 -8.35 -17.71 20.25
CA LEU A 476 -7.71 -16.55 19.65
C LEU A 476 -7.25 -16.80 18.20
N THR A 477 -7.47 -18.00 17.66
CA THR A 477 -7.10 -18.35 16.30
C THR A 477 -8.31 -18.43 15.37
N LYS A 478 -8.10 -18.07 14.11
CA LYS A 478 -9.15 -18.08 13.08
C LYS A 478 -9.74 -19.48 12.84
N ASN A 479 -8.93 -20.53 12.98
CA ASN A 479 -9.28 -21.93 12.72
C ASN A 479 -9.67 -22.69 13.99
N LYS A 480 -9.79 -22.01 15.14
CA LYS A 480 -10.11 -22.63 16.43
C LYS A 480 -9.18 -23.80 16.76
N ALA A 481 -7.90 -23.65 16.43
CA ALA A 481 -6.85 -24.63 16.68
C ALA A 481 -5.72 -23.97 17.46
N GLU A 482 -5.25 -24.65 18.51
CA GLU A 482 -4.11 -24.17 19.28
C GLU A 482 -2.85 -24.10 18.40
N ILE A 483 -2.12 -22.99 18.50
CA ILE A 483 -0.81 -22.84 17.87
C ILE A 483 0.25 -22.91 18.97
N ALA A 484 1.03 -23.99 18.99
CA ALA A 484 2.13 -24.19 19.93
C ALA A 484 3.42 -24.53 19.19
N PHE A 485 4.50 -23.79 19.45
CA PHE A 485 5.82 -24.10 18.90
C PHE A 485 6.96 -23.53 19.75
N PRO A 486 8.11 -24.25 19.80
CA PRO A 486 9.33 -23.72 20.39
C PRO A 486 10.18 -22.97 19.34
N ILE A 487 10.86 -21.91 19.77
CA ILE A 487 11.93 -21.25 19.02
C ILE A 487 13.25 -21.56 19.73
N ARG A 488 14.08 -22.41 19.10
CA ARG A 488 15.35 -22.88 19.67
C ARG A 488 16.51 -21.97 19.27
N ALA A 489 17.41 -21.66 20.20
CA ALA A 489 18.65 -20.96 19.87
C ALA A 489 19.46 -21.71 18.80
N ASN A 490 20.06 -20.97 17.88
CA ASN A 490 20.91 -21.53 16.83
C ASN A 490 21.94 -20.51 16.34
N VAL A 491 22.80 -20.92 15.43
CA VAL A 491 23.87 -20.08 14.85
C VAL A 491 23.36 -18.93 13.99
N HIS A 492 22.08 -18.94 13.59
CA HIS A 492 21.49 -17.88 12.75
C HIS A 492 20.90 -16.73 13.58
N GLY A 493 20.73 -16.90 14.89
CA GLY A 493 20.48 -15.79 15.81
C GLY A 493 19.07 -15.20 15.79
N TYR A 494 18.05 -15.91 15.29
CA TYR A 494 16.65 -15.45 15.43
C TYR A 494 16.22 -15.42 16.91
N HIS A 495 16.68 -16.37 17.73
CA HIS A 495 16.43 -16.39 19.18
C HIS A 495 17.07 -15.18 19.85
N ASP A 496 18.35 -14.92 19.55
CA ASP A 496 19.08 -13.75 20.05
C ASP A 496 18.43 -12.43 19.62
N THR A 497 17.81 -12.39 18.44
CA THR A 497 17.09 -11.21 17.93
C THR A 497 15.81 -10.96 18.71
N ILE A 498 15.08 -12.00 19.12
CA ILE A 498 13.89 -11.86 19.97
C ILE A 498 14.29 -11.38 21.37
N GLN A 499 15.35 -11.96 21.95
CA GLN A 499 15.89 -11.51 23.24
C GLN A 499 16.34 -10.05 23.20
N TRP A 500 17.10 -9.67 22.16
CA TRP A 500 17.51 -8.29 21.90
C TRP A 500 16.31 -7.35 21.77
N TYR A 501 15.26 -7.76 21.06
CA TYR A 501 14.05 -6.96 20.94
C TYR A 501 13.45 -6.66 22.32
N VAL A 502 13.28 -7.68 23.17
CA VAL A 502 12.68 -7.50 24.51
C VAL A 502 13.55 -6.65 25.43
N SER A 503 14.88 -6.80 25.37
CA SER A 503 15.79 -6.08 26.28
C SER A 503 16.11 -4.66 25.83
N VAL A 504 16.20 -4.42 24.51
CA VAL A 504 16.67 -3.14 23.96
C VAL A 504 15.55 -2.32 23.33
N ILE A 505 14.65 -2.96 22.56
CA ILE A 505 13.69 -2.24 21.74
C ILE A 505 12.34 -2.05 22.44
N ARG A 506 11.79 -3.12 23.03
CA ARG A 506 10.50 -3.09 23.71
C ARG A 506 10.45 -1.99 24.78
N PRO A 507 11.49 -1.77 25.63
CA PRO A 507 11.48 -0.69 26.63
C PRO A 507 11.43 0.71 26.03
N LEU A 508 11.77 0.87 24.75
CA LEU A 508 11.65 2.16 24.08
C LEU A 508 10.19 2.55 23.84
N PHE A 509 9.21 1.63 23.91
CA PHE A 509 7.79 1.97 23.75
C PHE A 509 7.23 2.66 25.01
N PRO A 510 6.39 3.72 24.89
CA PRO A 510 6.00 4.55 26.04
C PRO A 510 5.28 3.79 27.17
N HIS A 511 4.58 2.71 26.85
CA HIS A 511 3.77 1.93 27.80
C HIS A 511 4.28 0.50 27.98
N ALA A 512 5.55 0.23 27.64
CA ALA A 512 6.10 -1.13 27.65
C ALA A 512 6.08 -1.79 29.03
N ALA A 513 6.27 -1.00 30.10
CA ALA A 513 6.33 -1.50 31.47
C ALA A 513 4.99 -2.05 31.97
N THR A 514 3.88 -1.48 31.52
CA THR A 514 2.52 -1.85 31.95
C THR A 514 1.71 -2.59 30.89
N SER A 515 2.19 -2.63 29.64
CA SER A 515 1.54 -3.38 28.56
C SER A 515 1.86 -4.87 28.65
N PRO A 516 0.87 -5.78 28.55
CA PRO A 516 1.13 -7.22 28.51
C PRO A 516 1.66 -7.67 27.14
N TYR A 517 1.52 -6.85 26.10
CA TYR A 517 1.82 -7.22 24.72
C TYR A 517 3.32 -7.23 24.43
N LEU A 518 3.75 -8.17 23.59
CA LEU A 518 5.11 -8.24 23.06
C LEU A 518 5.42 -6.99 22.24
N PHE A 519 4.49 -6.55 21.40
CA PHE A 519 4.57 -5.34 20.58
C PHE A 519 3.54 -4.30 21.07
N PRO A 520 3.88 -3.43 22.04
CA PRO A 520 2.94 -2.44 22.56
C PRO A 520 2.57 -1.37 21.52
N ALA A 521 1.37 -0.82 21.63
CA ALA A 521 1.00 0.38 20.89
C ALA A 521 1.86 1.59 21.31
N VAL A 522 2.07 2.50 20.35
CA VAL A 522 2.84 3.72 20.61
C VAL A 522 1.99 4.79 21.32
N THR A 523 0.69 4.86 21.00
CA THR A 523 -0.19 5.97 21.41
C THR A 523 -1.29 5.56 22.38
N VAL A 524 -1.71 4.29 22.38
CA VAL A 524 -2.85 3.81 23.18
C VAL A 524 -2.32 2.91 24.30
N PRO A 525 -2.34 3.35 25.57
CA PRO A 525 -1.94 2.52 26.71
C PRO A 525 -2.70 1.19 26.74
N GLY A 526 -2.02 0.11 27.07
CA GLY A 526 -2.64 -1.21 27.20
C GLY A 526 -3.12 -1.84 25.89
N ALA A 527 -2.89 -1.23 24.71
CA ALA A 527 -3.23 -1.83 23.43
C ALA A 527 -2.00 -2.45 22.73
N PRO A 528 -2.19 -3.45 21.85
CA PRO A 528 -1.15 -3.94 20.96
C PRO A 528 -0.89 -2.95 19.81
N LEU A 529 0.27 -3.07 19.17
CA LEU A 529 0.56 -2.35 17.93
C LEU A 529 -0.49 -2.75 16.87
N ASN A 530 -1.12 -1.76 16.23
CA ASN A 530 -2.14 -2.03 15.22
C ASN A 530 -1.55 -2.82 14.03
N SER A 531 -2.17 -3.95 13.68
CA SER A 531 -1.68 -4.87 12.65
C SER A 531 -1.61 -4.27 11.25
N ASP A 532 -2.59 -3.44 10.87
CA ASP A 532 -2.63 -2.81 9.55
C ASP A 532 -1.50 -1.78 9.42
N TYR A 533 -1.33 -0.96 10.44
CA TYR A 533 -0.22 -0.01 10.54
C TYR A 533 1.12 -0.73 10.50
N PHE A 534 1.31 -1.76 11.34
CA PHE A 534 2.53 -2.56 11.34
C PHE A 534 2.76 -3.21 9.97
N GLY A 535 1.73 -3.77 9.34
CA GLY A 535 1.84 -4.44 8.04
C GLY A 535 2.29 -3.49 6.92
N ALA A 536 1.80 -2.25 6.93
CA ALA A 536 2.22 -1.22 5.99
C ALA A 536 3.69 -0.80 6.23
N GLU A 537 4.07 -0.53 7.48
CA GLU A 537 5.44 -0.16 7.84
C GLU A 537 6.44 -1.28 7.56
N PHE A 538 6.10 -2.52 7.92
CA PHE A 538 6.89 -3.72 7.63
C PHE A 538 7.15 -3.84 6.12
N ALA A 539 6.12 -3.70 5.29
CA ALA A 539 6.28 -3.75 3.85
C ALA A 539 7.19 -2.63 3.30
N GLY A 540 7.10 -1.43 3.89
CA GLY A 540 8.00 -0.32 3.60
C GLY A 540 9.46 -0.62 3.96
N LEU A 541 9.70 -1.21 5.12
CA LEU A 541 11.04 -1.61 5.59
C LEU A 541 11.62 -2.76 4.77
N MET A 542 10.83 -3.79 4.48
CA MET A 542 11.26 -4.91 3.63
C MET A 542 11.69 -4.42 2.23
N ARG A 543 10.97 -3.44 1.66
CA ARG A 543 11.37 -2.77 0.42
C ARG A 543 12.67 -1.97 0.56
N THR A 544 12.73 -1.06 1.52
CA THR A 544 13.78 -0.02 1.58
C THR A 544 15.06 -0.45 2.28
N VAL A 545 14.98 -1.37 3.23
CA VAL A 545 16.09 -1.84 4.06
C VAL A 545 16.58 -3.20 3.58
N VAL A 546 15.67 -4.18 3.53
CA VAL A 546 16.01 -5.56 3.16
C VAL A 546 16.18 -5.72 1.64
N ASN A 547 15.68 -4.75 0.85
CA ASN A 547 15.63 -4.81 -0.61
C ASN A 547 14.89 -6.05 -1.12
N LEU A 548 13.78 -6.38 -0.46
CA LEU A 548 12.87 -7.47 -0.80
C LEU A 548 11.42 -6.99 -0.57
N PRO A 549 10.74 -6.45 -1.60
CA PRO A 549 9.37 -5.96 -1.44
C PRO A 549 8.41 -7.10 -1.07
N MET A 550 7.91 -7.09 0.16
CA MET A 550 6.97 -8.10 0.62
C MET A 550 6.12 -7.64 1.81
N THR A 551 4.96 -8.27 2.02
CA THR A 551 4.08 -8.05 3.17
C THR A 551 4.29 -9.11 4.25
N PRO A 552 3.78 -8.92 5.49
CA PRO A 552 3.82 -9.98 6.51
C PRO A 552 3.20 -11.29 6.03
N HIS A 553 2.10 -11.24 5.28
CA HIS A 553 1.44 -12.43 4.72
C HIS A 553 2.36 -13.24 3.79
N GLN A 554 3.28 -12.56 3.09
CA GLN A 554 4.25 -13.23 2.21
C GLN A 554 5.36 -13.95 3.00
N MET A 555 5.53 -13.74 4.31
CA MET A 555 6.42 -14.57 5.15
C MET A 555 5.97 -16.04 5.14
N ARG A 556 4.67 -16.29 5.35
CA ARG A 556 4.10 -17.64 5.27
C ARG A 556 4.27 -18.25 3.87
N HIS A 557 4.01 -17.47 2.81
CA HIS A 557 4.19 -17.95 1.42
C HIS A 557 5.65 -18.29 1.09
N GLY A 558 6.59 -17.44 1.49
CA GLY A 558 8.02 -17.64 1.23
C GLY A 558 8.56 -18.88 1.95
N GLN A 559 8.21 -19.07 3.23
CA GLN A 559 8.61 -20.28 3.96
C GLN A 559 8.02 -21.55 3.32
N THR A 560 6.72 -21.53 3.01
CA THR A 560 6.05 -22.70 2.43
C THR A 560 6.67 -23.09 1.09
N SER A 561 6.90 -22.11 0.21
CA SER A 561 7.49 -22.37 -1.11
C SER A 561 8.92 -22.89 -1.04
N LEU A 562 9.76 -22.30 -0.18
CA LEU A 562 11.14 -22.76 0.01
C LEU A 562 11.23 -24.16 0.61
N LEU A 563 10.35 -24.48 1.57
CA LEU A 563 10.31 -25.80 2.18
C LEU A 563 9.80 -26.86 1.21
N LEU A 564 8.73 -26.58 0.45
CA LEU A 564 8.20 -27.52 -0.54
C LEU A 564 9.15 -27.74 -1.71
N ASP A 565 9.87 -26.70 -2.14
CA ASP A 565 10.89 -26.83 -3.19
C ASP A 565 12.04 -27.74 -2.76
N LYS A 566 12.49 -27.60 -1.50
CA LYS A 566 13.62 -28.36 -0.97
C LYS A 566 13.23 -29.76 -0.45
N TYR A 567 12.04 -29.90 0.11
CA TYR A 567 11.55 -31.10 0.79
C TYR A 567 10.11 -31.43 0.34
N PRO A 568 9.89 -31.76 -0.95
CA PRO A 568 8.55 -31.96 -1.50
C PRO A 568 7.77 -33.12 -0.84
N ASN A 569 8.48 -34.11 -0.30
CA ASN A 569 7.88 -35.29 0.36
C ASN A 569 7.43 -35.01 1.80
N GLU A 570 7.84 -33.88 2.39
CA GLU A 570 7.55 -33.51 3.78
C GLU A 570 6.28 -32.65 3.90
N ILE A 571 5.33 -32.80 2.97
CA ILE A 571 4.15 -31.91 2.89
C ILE A 571 3.32 -31.89 4.17
N GLU A 572 3.22 -33.02 4.87
CA GLU A 572 2.51 -33.13 6.16
C GLU A 572 3.22 -32.30 7.25
N VAL A 573 4.55 -32.41 7.34
CA VAL A 573 5.38 -31.64 8.28
C VAL A 573 5.28 -30.14 7.98
N ILE A 574 5.35 -29.77 6.70
CA ILE A 574 5.27 -28.37 6.26
C ILE A 574 3.87 -27.79 6.53
N ALA A 575 2.81 -28.56 6.24
CA ALA A 575 1.43 -28.16 6.51
C ALA A 575 1.22 -27.93 8.01
N LYS A 576 1.70 -28.84 8.87
CA LYS A 576 1.63 -28.68 10.33
C LYS A 576 2.41 -27.46 10.81
N ARG A 577 3.60 -27.20 10.25
CA ARG A 577 4.43 -26.03 10.60
C ARG A 577 3.69 -24.72 10.31
N ILE A 578 2.95 -24.61 9.22
CA ILE A 578 2.26 -23.36 8.85
C ILE A 578 0.82 -23.27 9.36
N ASP A 579 0.39 -24.28 10.12
CA ASP A 579 -0.99 -24.46 10.62
C ASP A 579 -2.04 -24.46 9.49
N ASP A 580 -1.80 -25.33 8.50
CA ASP A 580 -2.69 -25.54 7.34
C ASP A 580 -2.81 -27.04 7.03
N ARG A 581 -3.60 -27.38 6.00
CA ARG A 581 -3.84 -28.75 5.56
C ARG A 581 -2.99 -29.08 4.32
N PRO A 582 -2.50 -30.33 4.20
CA PRO A 582 -1.76 -30.78 3.01
C PRO A 582 -2.55 -30.56 1.71
N GLY A 583 -3.86 -30.75 1.73
CA GLY A 583 -4.75 -30.46 0.60
C GLY A 583 -4.69 -29.00 0.15
N THR A 584 -4.64 -28.06 1.08
CA THR A 584 -4.45 -26.63 0.78
C THR A 584 -3.09 -26.41 0.12
N LEU A 585 -2.02 -27.02 0.64
CA LEU A 585 -0.68 -26.87 0.07
C LEU A 585 -0.64 -27.40 -1.38
N ARG A 586 -1.18 -28.59 -1.64
CA ARG A 586 -1.28 -29.16 -3.00
C ARG A 586 -2.05 -28.23 -3.94
N GLN A 587 -3.18 -27.69 -3.47
CA GLN A 587 -4.02 -26.80 -4.27
C GLN A 587 -3.32 -25.48 -4.65
N TYR A 588 -2.62 -24.84 -3.72
CA TYR A 588 -2.04 -23.50 -3.93
C TYR A 588 -0.57 -23.50 -4.35
N TYR A 589 0.18 -24.56 -4.07
CA TYR A 589 1.62 -24.67 -4.32
C TYR A 589 2.00 -25.85 -5.21
N GLY A 590 1.06 -26.69 -5.65
CA GLY A 590 1.35 -27.84 -6.51
C GLY A 590 2.04 -27.49 -7.84
N TRP A 591 2.03 -26.22 -8.24
CA TRP A 591 2.77 -25.71 -9.39
C TRP A 591 4.29 -25.69 -9.20
N LEU A 592 4.81 -25.63 -7.95
CA LEU A 592 6.26 -25.53 -7.68
C LEU A 592 7.05 -26.72 -8.19
N SER A 593 6.51 -27.92 -8.02
CA SER A 593 7.19 -29.17 -8.36
C SER A 593 6.60 -29.83 -9.60
N ALA A 594 5.69 -29.17 -10.32
CA ALA A 594 4.95 -29.80 -11.41
C ALA A 594 5.89 -30.37 -12.49
N LEU A 595 6.92 -29.61 -12.90
CA LEU A 595 7.92 -30.07 -13.88
C LEU A 595 8.86 -31.13 -13.28
N LYS A 596 9.40 -30.88 -12.07
CA LYS A 596 10.29 -31.83 -11.36
C LYS A 596 9.64 -33.20 -11.12
N LEU A 597 8.32 -33.22 -10.88
CA LEU A 597 7.55 -34.45 -10.71
C LEU A 597 7.35 -35.19 -12.04
N VAL A 598 7.22 -34.46 -13.15
CA VAL A 598 7.19 -35.06 -14.49
C VAL A 598 8.56 -35.69 -14.81
N GLU A 599 9.65 -34.95 -14.59
CA GLU A 599 11.03 -35.45 -14.75
C GLU A 599 11.28 -36.69 -13.88
N ARG A 600 10.88 -36.65 -12.60
CA ARG A 600 11.00 -37.82 -11.72
C ARG A 600 10.16 -39.00 -12.20
N GLY A 601 8.97 -38.75 -12.73
CA GLY A 601 8.13 -39.81 -13.32
C GLY A 601 8.81 -40.47 -14.52
N GLN A 602 9.53 -39.68 -15.33
CA GLN A 602 10.34 -40.20 -16.44
C GLN A 602 11.50 -41.05 -15.91
N ASP A 603 12.24 -40.60 -14.89
CA ASP A 603 13.32 -41.38 -14.28
C ASP A 603 12.82 -42.73 -13.73
N LEU A 604 11.65 -42.74 -13.09
CA LEU A 604 11.04 -43.96 -12.54
C LEU A 604 10.67 -44.93 -13.66
N LEU A 605 10.13 -44.44 -14.78
CA LEU A 605 9.85 -45.27 -15.96
C LEU A 605 11.12 -45.86 -16.57
N VAL A 606 12.21 -45.08 -16.65
CA VAL A 606 13.52 -45.59 -17.10
C VAL A 606 14.02 -46.68 -16.16
N GLY A 607 13.88 -46.50 -14.85
CA GLY A 607 14.23 -47.52 -13.85
C GLY A 607 13.51 -48.86 -14.10
N LEU A 608 12.21 -48.82 -14.42
CA LEU A 608 11.42 -50.02 -14.73
C LEU A 608 11.85 -50.73 -16.03
N MET A 609 12.61 -50.08 -16.92
CA MET A 609 13.14 -50.70 -18.13
C MET A 609 14.46 -51.44 -17.88
N HIS A 610 15.08 -51.21 -16.73
CA HIS A 610 16.33 -51.86 -16.31
C HIS A 610 16.12 -53.05 -15.37
N ASP A 611 14.90 -53.21 -14.85
CA ASP A 611 14.42 -54.39 -14.13
C ASP A 611 13.81 -55.40 -15.11
#